data_AF-A0A8S2VQ86-F1
#
_entry.id   AF-A0A8S2VQ86-F1
#
_cell.length_a   1.000
_cell.length_b   1.000
_cell.length_c   1.000
_cell.angle_alpha   90.00
_cell.angle_beta   90.00
_cell.angle_gamma   90.00
#
_symmetry.space_group_name_H-M   'P 1'
#
loop_
_entity.id
_entity.type
_entity.pdbx_description
1 polymer ?
#
loop_
_entity_poly.entity_id
_entity_poly.type
_entity_poly.pdbx_seq_one_letter_code
_entity_poly.pdbx_strand_id
1 'polypeptide(L)' 'MGSSLTLSLANIYMKYWEKDLVEYQQSQNELYFRFIDDSFLTSNDTEEDFKKNLD' A
#
# COMPACT_ATOMS: atom_id res chain seq x y z
N MET A 1 13.91 -8.16 -16.60
CA MET A 1 12.49 -7.82 -16.36
C MET A 1 11.65 -8.90 -17.03
N GLY A 2 10.65 -9.44 -16.31
CA GLY A 2 9.74 -10.46 -16.84
C GLY A 2 8.88 -9.94 -17.99
N SER A 3 8.20 -10.84 -18.68
CA SER A 3 7.30 -10.49 -19.80
C SER A 3 6.26 -9.43 -19.39
N SER A 4 5.76 -8.65 -20.36
CA SER A 4 4.65 -7.71 -20.12
C SER A 4 3.42 -8.39 -19.50
N LEU A 5 3.19 -9.66 -19.83
CA LEU A 5 2.15 -10.49 -19.23
C LEU A 5 2.38 -10.70 -17.73
N THR A 6 3.62 -10.98 -17.32
CA THR A 6 3.99 -11.14 -15.91
C THR A 6 3.71 -9.88 -15.10
N LEU A 7 4.06 -8.71 -15.64
CA LEU A 7 3.79 -7.43 -14.98
C LEU A 7 2.28 -7.16 -14.83
N SER A 8 1.51 -7.45 -15.88
CA SER A 8 0.05 -7.32 -15.84
C SER A 8 -0.57 -8.24 -14.79
N LEU A 9 -0.15 -9.50 -14.72
CA LEU A 9 -0.61 -10.46 -13.72
C LEU A 9 -0.25 -10.03 -12.30
N ALA A 10 0.98 -9.54 -12.09
CA ALA A 10 1.41 -8.99 -10.81
C ALA A 10 0.55 -7.79 -10.40
N ASN A 11 0.28 -6.85 -11.31
CA ASN A 11 -0.57 -5.70 -11.02
C ASN A 11 -2.02 -6.09 -10.68
N ILE A 12 -2.58 -7.07 -11.37
CA ILE A 12 -3.92 -7.60 -11.04
C ILE A 12 -3.91 -8.20 -9.64
N TYR A 13 -2.94 -9.08 -9.36
CA TYR A 13 -2.81 -9.71 -8.05
C TYR A 13 -2.66 -8.69 -6.93
N MET A 14 -1.72 -7.74 -7.09
CA MET A 14 -1.48 -6.69 -6.09
C MET A 14 -2.71 -5.82 -5.86
N LYS A 15 -3.49 -5.53 -6.90
CA LYS A 15 -4.75 -4.79 -6.76
C LYS A 15 -5.77 -5.51 -5.87
N TYR A 16 -5.85 -6.84 -5.97
CA TYR A 16 -6.72 -7.63 -5.08
C TYR A 16 -6.17 -7.67 -3.65
N TRP A 17 -4.86 -7.86 -3.51
CA TRP A 17 -4.20 -7.95 -2.21
C TRP A 17 -4.24 -6.63 -1.42
N GLU A 18 -4.08 -5.48 -2.08
CA GLU A 18 -4.05 -4.16 -1.43
C GLU A 18 -5.43 -3.57 -1.13
N LYS A 19 -6.51 -4.23 -1.56
CA LYS A 19 -7.87 -3.68 -1.50
C LYS A 19 -8.27 -3.24 -0.09
N ASP A 20 -8.15 -4.13 0.89
CA ASP A 20 -8.62 -3.85 2.26
C ASP A 20 -7.77 -2.76 2.92
N LEU A 21 -6.47 -2.71 2.62
CA LEU A 21 -5.57 -1.65 3.08
C LEU A 21 -5.96 -0.30 2.48
N VAL A 22 -6.23 -0.24 1.18
CA VAL A 22 -6.67 0.99 0.49
C VAL A 22 -7.99 1.49 1.08
N GLU A 23 -8.95 0.60 1.31
CA GLU A 23 -10.24 0.95 1.91
C GLU A 23 -10.07 1.49 3.33
N TYR A 24 -9.20 0.87 4.13
CA TYR A 24 -8.87 1.35 5.47
C TYR A 24 -8.21 2.74 5.42
N GLN A 25 -7.18 2.93 4.62
CA GLN A 25 -6.45 4.21 4.48
C GLN A 25 -7.40 5.34 4.06
N GLN A 26 -8.27 5.09 3.07
CA GLN A 26 -9.28 6.05 2.65
C GLN A 26 -10.27 6.39 3.77
N SER A 27 -10.67 5.43 4.60
CA SER A 27 -11.56 5.67 5.75
C SER A 27 -10.93 6.58 6.82
N GLN A 28 -9.61 6.58 6.92
CA GLN A 28 -8.83 7.43 7.84
C GLN A 28 -8.41 8.76 7.19
N ASN A 29 -8.85 9.04 5.96
CA ASN A 29 -8.41 10.20 5.19
C ASN A 29 -6.89 10.25 4.99
N GLU A 30 -6.26 9.06 4.87
CA GLU A 30 -4.86 8.85 4.55
C GLU A 30 -4.69 8.53 3.06
N LEU A 31 -3.56 8.92 2.50
CA LEU A 31 -3.18 8.64 1.12
C LEU A 31 -2.45 7.30 1.05
N TYR A 32 -2.80 6.48 0.06
CA TYR A 32 -2.07 5.27 -0.33
C TYR A 32 -1.82 5.28 -1.85
N PHE A 33 -0.58 5.05 -2.25
CA PHE A 33 -0.15 4.92 -3.63
C PHE A 33 0.80 3.73 -3.78
N ARG A 34 0.75 3.06 -4.93
CA ARG A 34 1.70 2.00 -5.27
C ARG A 34 2.26 2.21 -6.67
N PHE A 35 3.56 1.97 -6.82
CA PHE A 35 4.26 1.92 -8.08
C PHE A 35 4.97 0.58 -8.23
N ILE A 36 4.36 -0.35 -8.98
CA ILE A 36 4.84 -1.72 -9.19
C ILE A 36 5.05 -2.46 -7.85
N ASP A 37 6.26 -2.42 -7.31
CA ASP A 37 6.73 -3.07 -6.09
C ASP A 37 6.92 -2.11 -4.90
N ASP A 38 6.95 -0.79 -5.15
CA ASP A 38 7.06 0.23 -4.12
C ASP A 38 5.68 0.74 -3.67
N SER A 39 5.50 0.93 -2.37
CA SER A 39 4.30 1.54 -1.78
C SER A 39 4.64 2.81 -1.02
N PHE A 40 3.77 3.82 -1.16
CA PHE A 40 3.82 5.09 -0.45
C PHE A 40 2.50 5.29 0.30
N LEU A 41 2.58 5.60 1.58
CA LEU A 41 1.42 5.94 2.38
C LEU A 41 1.69 7.14 3.29
N THR A 42 0.62 7.80 3.72
CA THR A 42 0.68 8.81 4.79
C THR A 42 0.04 8.24 6.02
N SER A 43 0.49 8.66 7.20
CA SER A 43 -0.22 8.38 8.44
C SER A 43 -0.55 9.67 9.19
N ASN A 44 -1.73 9.69 9.81
CA ASN A 44 -2.11 10.70 10.78
C ASN A 44 -1.58 10.40 12.20
N ASP A 45 -0.93 9.25 12.38
CA ASP A 45 -0.30 8.87 13.65
C ASP A 45 0.79 9.85 14.06
N THR A 46 0.96 9.99 15.37
CA THR A 46 2.10 10.74 15.90
C THR A 46 3.39 9.93 15.76
N GLU A 47 4.53 10.60 15.81
CA GLU A 47 5.84 9.92 15.82
C GLU A 47 5.96 8.93 16.98
N GLU A 48 5.34 9.22 18.13
CA GLU A 48 5.34 8.35 19.30
C GLU A 48 4.52 7.07 19.08
N ASP A 49 3.36 7.19 18.45
CA ASP A 49 2.51 6.03 18.12
C ASP A 49 3.16 5.18 17.03
N PHE A 50 3.79 5.81 16.04
CA PHE A 50 4.53 5.12 15.00
C PHE A 50 5.68 4.28 15.59
N LYS A 51 6.45 4.84 16.52
CA LYS A 51 7.55 4.14 17.20
C LYS A 51 7.08 2.95 18.04
N LYS A 52 5.93 3.05 18.72
CA LYS A 52 5.37 1.93 19.51
C LYS A 52 4.97 0.73 18.65
N ASN A 53 4.56 0.97 17.41
CA ASN A 53 4.13 -0.07 16.49
C ASN A 53 5.29 -0.73 15.71
N LEU A 54 6.54 -0.29 15.95
CA LEU A 54 7.75 -0.75 15.27
C LEU A 54 8.56 -1.79 16.07
N ASP A 55 8.29 -1.93 17.37
CA ASP A 55 8.89 -2.91 18.29
C ASP A 55 8.02 -4.18 18.43
#